data_AF-A0A847UVD3-F1
#
_entry.id   AF-A0A847UVD3-F1
#
_cell.length_a   1.000
_cell.length_b   1.000
_cell.length_c   1.000
_cell.angle_alpha   90.00
_cell.angle_beta   90.00
_cell.angle_gamma   90.00
#
_symmetry.space_group_name_H-M   'P 1'
#
loop_
_entity.id
_entity.type
_entity.pdbx_description
1 polymer ?
#
loop_
_entity_poly.entity_id
_entity_poly.type
_entity_poly.pdbx_seq_one_letter_code
_entity_poly.pdbx_strand_id
1 'polypeptide(L)'
;MNFSDLDNKITDRGKEFFASISGEAPSIFNKGWWTGKVMDWSMQNENFKIQLFRFVDVLPYLNSSESLSRHIDEYFAGDDQDVPKVLKWGAGAMGSGLGGKLAAGIMAKTIRSNIEGMAKQFIIGENTGDAIKNLKKIRKDGFAFTVDILGEATVSEIESDAYLTEYMELLGALSTEFAKWPALGGRDLDWGHSPRVNISVKPTALFSQASPKDFEGSVRGIQNRLETILRKVKEMNGFMRIDMEQYKFKEITLEVFRRLRESDEFRDY
;
A
#
# COMPACT_ATOMS: atom_id res chain seq x y z
N MET A 1 -34.02 7.84 -19.69
CA MET A 1 -32.75 8.58 -19.86
C MET A 1 -32.21 8.26 -21.22
N ASN A 2 -31.94 9.27 -22.04
CA ASN A 2 -31.22 9.10 -23.30
C ASN A 2 -29.73 8.89 -22.97
N PHE A 3 -29.14 7.78 -23.43
CA PHE A 3 -27.73 7.47 -23.16
C PHE A 3 -26.79 8.54 -23.71
N SER A 4 -27.16 9.22 -24.81
CA SER A 4 -26.37 10.32 -25.37
C SER A 4 -26.36 11.55 -24.45
N ASP A 5 -27.49 11.86 -23.81
CA ASP A 5 -27.56 12.97 -22.85
C ASP A 5 -26.76 12.67 -21.57
N LEU A 6 -26.70 11.41 -21.16
CA LEU A 6 -25.87 10.98 -20.03
C LEU A 6 -24.38 11.05 -20.37
N ASP A 7 -23.98 10.57 -21.56
CA ASP A 7 -22.59 10.59 -22.01
C ASP A 7 -22.04 12.03 -22.11
N ASN A 8 -22.84 12.96 -22.61
CA ASN A 8 -22.52 14.38 -22.62
C ASN A 8 -22.26 14.91 -21.20
N LYS A 9 -23.13 14.58 -20.23
CA LYS A 9 -22.96 14.98 -18.82
C LYS A 9 -21.71 14.38 -18.18
N ILE A 10 -21.39 13.11 -18.47
CA ILE A 10 -20.18 12.45 -17.97
C ILE A 10 -18.94 13.18 -18.53
N THR A 11 -18.93 13.43 -19.83
CA THR A 11 -17.83 14.13 -20.51
C THR A 11 -17.65 15.54 -19.94
N ASP A 12 -18.72 16.30 -19.75
CA ASP A 12 -18.64 17.67 -19.24
C ASP A 12 -18.18 17.70 -17.78
N ARG A 13 -18.65 16.78 -16.93
CA ARG A 13 -18.10 16.62 -15.58
C ARG A 13 -16.61 16.25 -15.60
N GLY A 14 -16.18 15.42 -16.55
CA GLY A 14 -14.77 15.10 -16.75
C GLY A 14 -13.93 16.35 -17.06
N LYS A 15 -14.41 17.21 -17.96
CA LYS A 15 -13.76 18.49 -18.28
C LYS A 15 -13.69 19.43 -17.09
N GLU A 16 -14.78 19.57 -16.33
CA GLU A 16 -14.81 20.36 -15.08
C GLU A 16 -13.77 19.85 -14.07
N PHE A 17 -13.68 18.53 -13.92
CA PHE A 17 -12.70 17.90 -13.02
C PHE A 17 -11.27 18.20 -13.45
N PHE A 18 -10.92 18.00 -14.73
CA PHE A 18 -9.58 18.33 -15.25
C PHE A 18 -9.24 19.82 -15.13
N ALA A 19 -10.21 20.71 -15.33
CA ALA A 19 -10.00 22.14 -15.14
C ALA A 19 -9.67 22.47 -13.68
N SER A 20 -10.34 21.82 -12.71
CA SER A 20 -10.10 22.03 -11.28
C SER A 20 -8.71 21.61 -10.80
N ILE A 21 -8.09 20.59 -11.44
CA ILE A 21 -6.72 20.15 -11.17
C ILE A 21 -5.69 21.27 -11.48
N SER A 22 -6.04 22.27 -12.30
CA SER A 22 -5.21 23.47 -12.53
C SER A 22 -3.78 23.20 -13.00
N GLY A 23 -3.56 22.07 -13.70
CA GLY A 23 -2.24 21.66 -14.17
C GLY A 23 -1.32 21.08 -13.11
N GLU A 24 -1.81 20.82 -11.89
CA GLU A 24 -1.06 20.07 -10.87
C GLU A 24 -0.82 18.64 -11.34
N ALA A 25 0.45 18.22 -11.34
CA ALA A 25 0.84 16.84 -11.61
C ALA A 25 1.03 16.10 -10.28
N PRO A 26 0.61 14.82 -10.17
CA PRO A 26 0.95 13.98 -9.02
C PRO A 26 2.46 14.00 -8.74
N SER A 27 2.86 13.89 -7.47
CA SER A 27 4.27 13.93 -7.06
C SER A 27 5.18 12.97 -7.85
N ILE A 28 4.66 11.79 -8.19
CA ILE A 28 5.32 10.75 -8.99
C ILE A 28 5.55 11.14 -10.46
N PHE A 29 4.81 12.11 -10.99
CA PHE A 29 4.97 12.65 -12.34
C PHE A 29 5.54 14.08 -12.34
N ASN A 30 5.80 14.64 -11.16
CA ASN A 30 6.44 15.94 -11.03
C ASN A 30 7.95 15.83 -11.30
N LYS A 31 8.35 16.20 -12.52
CA LYS A 31 9.75 16.18 -12.99
C LYS A 31 10.68 17.12 -12.20
N GLY A 32 10.16 17.96 -11.30
CA GLY A 32 10.95 18.77 -10.37
C GLY A 32 11.61 17.97 -9.25
N TRP A 33 11.12 16.76 -8.96
CA TRP A 33 11.59 15.91 -7.88
C TRP A 33 12.34 14.68 -8.42
N TRP A 34 13.22 14.07 -7.60
CA TRP A 34 14.02 12.91 -7.99
C TRP A 34 13.14 11.76 -8.50
N THR A 35 12.07 11.40 -7.75
CA THR A 35 11.13 10.34 -8.11
C THR A 35 10.50 10.56 -9.49
N GLY A 36 10.05 11.80 -9.78
CA GLY A 36 9.43 12.10 -11.07
C GLY A 36 10.38 11.99 -12.25
N LYS A 37 11.67 12.35 -12.09
CA LYS A 37 12.68 12.16 -13.14
C LYS A 37 12.99 10.69 -13.39
N VAL A 38 13.08 9.89 -12.33
CA VAL A 38 13.33 8.44 -12.43
C VAL A 38 12.15 7.72 -13.09
N MET A 39 10.92 8.09 -12.74
CA MET A 39 9.71 7.56 -13.36
C MET A 39 9.52 8.00 -14.81
N ASP A 40 9.84 9.25 -15.15
CA ASP A 40 9.80 9.72 -16.55
C ASP A 40 10.75 8.93 -17.45
N TRP A 41 11.95 8.64 -16.95
CA TRP A 41 12.91 7.83 -17.69
C TRP A 41 12.50 6.37 -17.80
N SER A 42 11.93 5.78 -16.73
CA SER A 42 11.43 4.40 -16.78
C SER A 42 10.28 4.24 -17.78
N MET A 43 9.46 5.28 -18.00
CA MET A 43 8.45 5.25 -19.05
C MET A 43 9.01 5.32 -20.48
N GLN A 44 10.24 5.83 -20.67
CA GLN A 44 10.88 5.99 -21.97
C GLN A 44 11.85 4.85 -22.30
N ASN A 45 12.34 4.12 -21.29
CA ASN A 45 13.32 3.06 -21.44
C ASN A 45 12.89 1.81 -20.65
N GLU A 46 12.40 0.80 -21.36
CA GLU A 46 11.87 -0.44 -20.76
C GLU A 46 12.97 -1.26 -20.05
N ASN A 47 14.18 -1.31 -20.59
CA ASN A 47 15.30 -2.01 -19.94
C ASN A 47 15.62 -1.36 -18.58
N PHE A 48 15.75 -0.03 -18.56
CA PHE A 48 15.98 0.70 -17.32
C PHE A 48 14.83 0.51 -16.32
N LYS A 49 13.57 0.53 -16.78
CA LYS A 49 12.39 0.29 -15.94
C LYS A 49 12.43 -1.06 -15.25
N ILE A 50 12.75 -2.12 -16.00
CA ILE A 50 12.88 -3.48 -15.44
C ILE A 50 13.95 -3.50 -14.35
N GLN A 51 15.13 -2.93 -14.63
CA GLN A 51 16.24 -2.90 -13.68
C GLN A 51 15.92 -2.07 -12.44
N LEU A 52 15.29 -0.91 -12.61
CA LEU A 52 14.84 -0.04 -11.53
C LEU A 52 13.87 -0.77 -10.60
N PHE A 53 12.81 -1.38 -11.15
CA PHE A 53 11.78 -2.00 -10.32
C PHE A 53 12.27 -3.27 -9.62
N ARG A 54 13.14 -4.06 -10.26
CA ARG A 54 13.84 -5.18 -9.60
C ARG A 54 14.81 -4.71 -8.51
N PHE A 55 15.50 -3.59 -8.74
CA PHE A 55 16.37 -3.00 -7.73
C PHE A 55 15.59 -2.50 -6.52
N VAL A 56 14.45 -1.82 -6.74
CA VAL A 56 13.56 -1.39 -5.66
C VAL A 56 13.00 -2.57 -4.87
N ASP A 57 12.65 -3.67 -5.55
CA ASP A 57 12.15 -4.91 -4.93
C ASP A 57 13.19 -5.57 -4.00
N VAL A 58 14.46 -5.64 -4.41
CA VAL A 58 15.52 -6.25 -3.58
C VAL A 58 16.07 -5.30 -2.50
N LEU A 59 15.87 -3.99 -2.63
CA LEU A 59 16.46 -2.97 -1.75
C LEU A 59 16.26 -3.22 -0.24
N PRO A 60 15.07 -3.63 0.26
CA PRO A 60 14.85 -3.87 1.69
C PRO A 60 15.79 -4.94 2.29
N TYR A 61 16.31 -5.85 1.45
CA TYR A 61 17.22 -6.92 1.88
C TYR A 61 18.70 -6.49 1.83
N LEU A 62 19.01 -5.31 1.30
CA LEU A 62 20.38 -4.80 1.14
C LEU A 62 20.86 -4.09 2.42
N ASN A 63 21.15 -4.88 3.44
CA ASN A 63 21.48 -4.42 4.80
C ASN A 63 22.92 -3.93 5.02
N SER A 64 23.75 -3.89 3.97
CA SER A 64 25.11 -3.35 4.03
C SER A 64 25.40 -2.43 2.85
N SER A 65 26.24 -1.42 3.08
CA SER A 65 26.67 -0.49 2.03
C SER A 65 27.41 -1.20 0.89
N GLU A 66 28.13 -2.29 1.19
CA GLU A 66 28.81 -3.12 0.20
C GLU A 66 27.81 -3.85 -0.69
N SER A 67 26.81 -4.51 -0.10
CA SER A 67 25.76 -5.20 -0.86
C SER A 67 24.98 -4.21 -1.72
N LEU A 68 24.63 -3.04 -1.16
CA LEU A 68 23.94 -1.99 -1.89
C LEU A 68 24.76 -1.46 -3.08
N SER A 69 26.05 -1.19 -2.88
CA SER A 69 26.92 -0.69 -3.96
C SER A 69 27.06 -1.74 -5.06
N ARG A 70 27.31 -3.01 -4.70
CA ARG A 70 27.38 -4.11 -5.66
C ARG A 70 26.11 -4.24 -6.49
N HIS A 71 24.93 -4.17 -5.86
CA HIS A 71 23.67 -4.28 -6.60
C HIS A 71 23.43 -3.05 -7.49
N ILE A 72 23.84 -1.85 -7.09
CA ILE A 72 23.78 -0.68 -7.98
C ILE A 72 24.62 -0.95 -9.25
N ASP A 73 25.83 -1.49 -9.11
CA ASP A 73 26.69 -1.80 -10.25
C ASP A 73 26.09 -2.92 -11.11
N GLU A 74 25.64 -4.03 -10.51
CA GLU A 74 25.03 -5.16 -11.24
C GLU A 74 23.75 -4.76 -11.98
N TYR A 75 22.91 -3.92 -11.37
CA TYR A 75 21.67 -3.49 -11.99
C TYR A 75 21.88 -2.47 -13.09
N PHE A 76 22.91 -1.61 -13.00
CA PHE A 76 22.96 -0.36 -13.77
C PHE A 76 24.29 -0.03 -14.46
N ALA A 77 25.38 -0.77 -14.23
CA ALA A 77 26.69 -0.51 -14.84
C ALA A 77 26.96 -1.28 -16.15
N GLY A 78 25.99 -2.05 -16.67
CA GLY A 78 26.15 -2.76 -17.93
C GLY A 78 26.24 -1.84 -19.15
N ASP A 79 27.05 -2.20 -20.14
CA ASP A 79 27.35 -1.39 -21.35
C ASP A 79 26.14 -1.02 -22.22
N ASP A 80 25.00 -1.70 -22.05
CA ASP A 80 23.76 -1.51 -22.81
C ASP A 80 22.70 -0.68 -22.05
N GLN A 81 23.11 -0.02 -20.96
CA GLN A 81 22.21 0.69 -20.07
C GLN A 81 22.34 2.19 -20.24
N ASP A 82 21.43 2.77 -21.02
CA ASP A 82 21.16 4.19 -21.05
C ASP A 82 20.57 4.62 -19.68
N VAL A 83 21.45 4.81 -18.70
CA VAL A 83 21.11 5.30 -17.36
C VAL A 83 20.90 6.81 -17.43
N PRO A 84 19.80 7.36 -16.86
CA PRO A 84 19.52 8.78 -16.99
C PRO A 84 20.60 9.61 -16.31
N LYS A 85 20.85 10.82 -16.80
CA LYS A 85 21.88 11.73 -16.23
C LYS A 85 21.71 12.01 -14.73
N VAL A 86 20.48 11.94 -14.21
CA VAL A 86 20.17 12.08 -12.78
C VAL A 86 20.63 10.88 -11.93
N LEU A 87 20.81 9.73 -12.59
CA LEU A 87 21.31 8.48 -12.04
C LEU A 87 22.68 8.14 -12.63
N LYS A 88 23.46 9.12 -13.13
CA LYS A 88 24.89 8.91 -13.41
C LYS A 88 25.61 8.65 -12.09
N TRP A 89 25.45 7.41 -11.65
CA TRP A 89 25.96 6.85 -10.42
C TRP A 89 27.46 6.67 -10.63
N GLY A 90 28.23 7.69 -10.28
CA GLY A 90 29.64 7.51 -9.95
C GLY A 90 30.58 7.12 -11.09
N ALA A 91 30.22 7.31 -12.37
CA ALA A 91 31.14 7.07 -13.49
C ALA A 91 32.44 7.91 -13.43
N GLY A 92 32.52 8.91 -12.54
CA GLY A 92 33.75 9.67 -12.24
C GLY A 92 34.33 9.48 -10.84
N ALA A 93 33.75 8.62 -9.99
CA ALA A 93 34.15 8.45 -8.57
C ALA A 93 34.64 7.04 -8.22
N MET A 94 34.61 6.09 -9.16
CA MET A 94 35.30 4.79 -9.04
C MET A 94 36.82 4.94 -9.23
N GLY A 95 37.46 5.80 -8.43
CA GLY A 95 38.90 5.73 -8.21
C GLY A 95 39.17 4.68 -7.13
N SER A 96 40.04 3.72 -7.41
CA SER A 96 40.41 2.57 -6.56
C SER A 96 41.14 2.91 -5.23
N GLY A 97 40.95 4.12 -4.71
CA GLY A 97 41.54 4.61 -3.46
C GLY A 97 40.55 4.67 -2.29
N LEU A 98 41.08 4.95 -1.10
CA LEU A 98 40.32 5.10 0.16
C LEU A 98 39.20 6.17 0.06
N GLY A 99 39.35 7.16 -0.83
CA GLY A 99 38.33 8.16 -1.14
C GLY A 99 37.13 7.64 -1.95
N GLY A 100 37.31 6.59 -2.76
CA GLY A 100 36.23 5.97 -3.54
C GLY A 100 35.22 5.23 -2.67
N LYS A 101 35.69 4.55 -1.61
CA LYS A 101 34.82 3.85 -0.65
C LYS A 101 33.96 4.81 0.19
N LEU A 102 34.51 5.97 0.58
CA LEU A 102 33.76 7.02 1.28
C LEU A 102 32.69 7.64 0.39
N ALA A 103 33.02 7.92 -0.88
CA ALA A 103 32.06 8.46 -1.86
C ALA A 103 30.92 7.45 -2.15
N ALA A 104 31.24 6.16 -2.29
CA ALA A 104 30.25 5.10 -2.49
C ALA A 104 29.27 4.98 -1.31
N GLY A 105 29.76 5.05 -0.07
CA GLY A 105 28.89 5.01 1.12
C GLY A 105 27.91 6.18 1.20
N ILE A 106 28.33 7.38 0.82
CA ILE A 106 27.46 8.57 0.79
C ILE A 106 26.40 8.45 -0.31
N MET A 107 26.78 7.96 -1.50
CA MET A 107 25.86 7.71 -2.60
C MET A 107 24.80 6.65 -2.24
N ALA A 108 25.24 5.53 -1.68
CA ALA A 108 24.37 4.44 -1.23
C ALA A 108 23.31 4.93 -0.24
N LYS A 109 23.72 5.73 0.76
CA LYS A 109 22.80 6.34 1.74
C LYS A 109 21.78 7.28 1.08
N THR A 110 22.20 8.05 0.09
CA THR A 110 21.33 8.99 -0.63
C THR A 110 20.28 8.25 -1.45
N ILE A 111 20.69 7.20 -2.17
CA ILE A 111 19.78 6.35 -2.97
C ILE A 111 18.73 5.70 -2.07
N ARG A 112 19.19 5.08 -0.97
CA ARG A 112 18.30 4.49 0.04
C ARG A 112 17.30 5.51 0.57
N SER A 113 17.74 6.70 0.98
CA SER A 113 16.86 7.75 1.49
C SER A 113 15.82 8.22 0.47
N ASN A 114 16.17 8.29 -0.81
CA ASN A 114 15.22 8.69 -1.85
C ASN A 114 14.14 7.62 -2.09
N ILE A 115 14.52 6.34 -2.07
CA ILE A 115 13.58 5.23 -2.25
C ILE A 115 12.71 5.04 -0.99
N GLU A 116 13.28 5.13 0.20
CA GLU A 116 12.51 5.16 1.46
C GLU A 116 11.54 6.35 1.49
N GLY A 117 11.98 7.52 1.02
CA GLY A 117 11.14 8.71 0.88
C GLY A 117 9.97 8.50 -0.09
N MET A 118 10.17 7.74 -1.17
CA MET A 118 9.10 7.34 -2.09
C MET A 118 8.13 6.35 -1.43
N ALA A 119 8.62 5.33 -0.72
CA ALA A 119 7.79 4.36 -0.01
C ALA A 119 6.87 5.04 1.02
N LYS A 120 7.39 6.03 1.75
CA LYS A 120 6.64 6.84 2.72
C LYS A 120 5.51 7.68 2.11
N GLN A 121 5.46 7.85 0.79
CA GLN A 121 4.30 8.49 0.13
C GLN A 121 3.09 7.55 0.05
N PHE A 122 3.30 6.24 0.13
CA PHE A 122 2.26 5.23 -0.03
C PHE A 122 1.91 4.52 1.29
N ILE A 123 2.72 4.69 2.34
CA ILE A 123 2.56 4.04 3.64
C ILE A 123 2.24 5.10 4.69
N ILE A 124 1.08 4.97 5.35
CA ILE A 124 0.60 5.94 6.35
C ILE A 124 1.38 5.89 7.67
N GLY A 125 2.05 4.78 7.98
CA GLY A 125 2.88 4.61 9.17
C GLY A 125 3.56 3.24 9.21
N GLU A 126 4.71 3.15 9.89
CA GLU A 126 5.48 1.91 10.03
C GLU A 126 5.02 1.07 11.25
N ASN A 127 4.22 1.67 12.13
CA ASN A 127 3.60 1.03 13.30
C ASN A 127 2.24 1.68 13.60
N THR A 128 1.48 1.05 14.49
CA THR A 128 0.13 1.50 14.89
C THR A 128 0.09 2.95 15.39
N GLY A 129 1.09 3.38 16.17
CA GLY A 129 1.15 4.75 16.70
C GLY A 129 1.33 5.81 15.60
N ASP A 130 2.26 5.56 14.69
CA ASP A 130 2.50 6.44 13.53
C ASP A 130 1.29 6.48 12.60
N ALA A 131 0.66 5.33 12.35
CA ALA A 131 -0.54 5.24 11.54
C ALA A 131 -1.66 6.10 12.13
N ILE A 132 -2.00 5.95 13.41
CA ILE A 132 -3.05 6.75 14.09
C ILE A 132 -2.79 8.26 13.99
N LYS A 133 -1.54 8.67 14.23
CA LYS A 133 -1.14 10.09 14.14
C LYS A 133 -1.39 10.65 12.74
N ASN A 134 -1.03 9.91 11.70
CA ASN A 134 -1.17 10.35 10.32
C ASN A 134 -2.62 10.22 9.81
N LEU A 135 -3.38 9.22 10.24
CA LEU A 135 -4.83 9.12 9.99
C LEU A 135 -5.59 10.33 10.56
N LYS A 136 -5.23 10.76 11.78
CA LYS A 136 -5.81 11.98 12.37
C LYS A 136 -5.50 13.22 11.53
N LYS A 137 -4.33 13.28 10.90
CA LYS A 137 -3.93 14.41 10.03
C LYS A 137 -4.79 14.44 8.77
N ILE A 138 -4.90 13.33 8.03
CA ILE A 138 -5.72 13.30 6.80
C ILE A 138 -7.21 13.57 7.06
N ARG A 139 -7.72 13.18 8.24
CA ARG A 139 -9.09 13.53 8.66
C ARG A 139 -9.29 15.03 8.86
N LYS A 140 -8.29 15.74 9.41
CA LYS A 140 -8.34 17.21 9.53
C LYS A 140 -8.38 17.88 8.16
N ASP A 141 -7.79 17.24 7.16
CA ASP A 141 -7.78 17.69 5.77
C ASP A 141 -9.08 17.29 5.02
N GLY A 142 -10.05 16.67 5.70
CA GLY A 142 -11.37 16.32 5.15
C GLY A 142 -11.48 14.92 4.56
N PHE A 143 -10.45 14.08 4.70
CA PHE A 143 -10.43 12.72 4.14
C PHE A 143 -10.83 11.65 5.16
N ALA A 144 -11.72 10.74 4.75
CA ALA A 144 -11.87 9.45 5.41
C ALA A 144 -10.74 8.50 5.01
N PHE A 145 -10.73 7.29 5.56
CA PHE A 145 -9.71 6.29 5.26
C PHE A 145 -10.31 4.90 5.22
N THR A 146 -9.58 3.96 4.61
CA THR A 146 -9.62 2.53 4.93
C THR A 146 -8.18 2.11 5.20
N VAL A 147 -7.93 1.39 6.30
CA VAL A 147 -6.57 0.94 6.67
C VAL A 147 -6.37 -0.51 6.27
N ASP A 148 -5.27 -0.77 5.57
CA ASP A 148 -4.79 -2.10 5.21
C ASP A 148 -3.44 -2.32 5.91
N ILE A 149 -3.26 -3.49 6.53
CA ILE A 149 -1.96 -3.88 7.09
C ILE A 149 -1.13 -4.51 5.99
N LEU A 150 0.00 -3.89 5.68
CA LEU A 150 0.97 -4.41 4.72
C LEU A 150 1.72 -5.59 5.32
N GLY A 151 1.80 -6.68 4.57
CA GLY A 151 2.57 -7.86 4.93
C GLY A 151 3.05 -8.60 3.69
N GLU A 152 4.09 -9.42 3.87
CA GLU A 152 4.50 -10.40 2.87
C GLU A 152 3.45 -11.52 2.76
N ALA A 153 3.62 -12.41 1.79
CA ALA A 153 2.73 -13.56 1.67
C ALA A 153 2.85 -14.43 2.93
N THR A 154 1.73 -14.67 3.60
CA THR A 154 1.65 -15.55 4.76
C THR A 154 1.87 -17.01 4.34
N VAL A 155 3.00 -17.60 4.76
CA VAL A 155 3.41 -18.96 4.42
C VAL A 155 3.33 -19.94 5.61
N SER A 156 3.04 -19.44 6.81
CA SER A 156 2.81 -20.27 8.00
C SER A 156 1.58 -19.86 8.82
N GLU A 157 1.06 -20.77 9.65
CA GLU A 157 -0.03 -20.44 10.58
C GLU A 157 0.43 -19.47 11.68
N ILE A 158 1.72 -19.48 12.04
CA ILE A 158 2.32 -18.51 12.98
C ILE A 158 2.21 -17.09 12.41
N GLU A 159 2.50 -16.91 11.12
CA GLU A 159 2.34 -15.61 10.45
C GLU A 159 0.86 -15.23 10.29
N SER A 160 -0.04 -16.21 10.09
CA SER A 160 -1.49 -15.94 10.07
C SER A 160 -2.00 -15.43 11.42
N ASP A 161 -1.48 -15.99 12.52
CA ASP A 161 -1.80 -15.56 13.88
C ASP A 161 -1.18 -14.20 14.20
N ALA A 162 0.03 -13.92 13.70
CA ALA A 162 0.66 -12.61 13.80
C ALA A 162 -0.17 -11.54 13.07
N TYR A 163 -0.60 -11.82 11.84
CA TYR A 163 -1.44 -10.90 11.05
C TYR A 163 -2.78 -10.61 11.74
N LEU A 164 -3.43 -11.63 12.32
CA LEU A 164 -4.61 -11.44 13.17
C LEU A 164 -4.31 -10.55 14.38
N THR A 165 -3.20 -10.80 15.07
CA THR A 165 -2.79 -10.03 16.25
C THR A 165 -2.59 -8.57 15.91
N GLU A 166 -1.91 -8.26 14.80
CA GLU A 166 -1.68 -6.90 14.31
C GLU A 166 -3.01 -6.16 14.02
N TYR A 167 -4.01 -6.83 13.43
CA TYR A 167 -5.34 -6.24 13.29
C TYR A 167 -6.02 -5.95 14.62
N MET A 168 -5.92 -6.87 15.57
CA MET A 168 -6.55 -6.70 16.89
C MET A 168 -5.89 -5.55 17.67
N GLU A 169 -4.57 -5.39 17.56
CA GLU A 169 -3.83 -4.25 18.10
C GLU A 169 -4.23 -2.93 17.43
N LEU A 170 -4.27 -2.89 16.09
CA LEU A 170 -4.69 -1.73 15.32
C LEU A 170 -6.12 -1.31 15.69
N LEU A 171 -7.07 -2.26 15.73
CA LEU A 171 -8.46 -1.99 16.07
C LEU A 171 -8.61 -1.55 17.53
N GLY A 172 -7.84 -2.13 18.46
CA GLY A 172 -7.81 -1.70 19.85
C GLY A 172 -7.34 -0.24 20.00
N ALA A 173 -6.27 0.11 19.29
CA ALA A 173 -5.73 1.46 19.30
C ALA A 173 -6.68 2.47 18.60
N LEU A 174 -7.27 2.10 17.46
CA LEU A 174 -8.30 2.90 16.78
C LEU A 174 -9.52 3.11 17.67
N SER A 175 -10.02 2.06 18.35
CA SER A 175 -11.16 2.14 19.27
C SER A 175 -10.95 3.15 20.39
N THR A 176 -9.72 3.25 20.90
CA THR A 176 -9.34 4.21 21.95
C THR A 176 -9.28 5.65 21.43
N GLU A 177 -8.89 5.85 20.18
CA GLU A 177 -8.61 7.17 19.61
C GLU A 177 -9.77 7.78 18.82
N PHE A 178 -10.55 6.98 18.08
CA PHE A 178 -11.56 7.49 17.15
C PHE A 178 -12.70 8.24 17.84
N ALA A 179 -13.01 7.89 19.10
CA ALA A 179 -14.02 8.60 19.90
C ALA A 179 -13.69 10.09 20.05
N LYS A 180 -12.40 10.46 19.97
CA LYS A 180 -11.91 11.84 20.06
C LYS A 180 -11.95 12.58 18.72
N TRP A 181 -12.25 11.88 17.62
CA TRP A 181 -12.20 12.45 16.27
C TRP A 181 -13.60 12.90 15.83
N PRO A 182 -13.77 14.15 15.39
CA PRO A 182 -15.04 14.60 14.86
C PRO A 182 -15.39 13.81 13.59
N ALA A 183 -16.68 13.61 13.37
CA ALA A 183 -17.19 13.10 12.11
C ALA A 183 -16.98 14.14 10.99
N LEU A 184 -16.70 13.67 9.78
CA LEU A 184 -16.52 14.49 8.60
C LEU A 184 -17.89 14.95 8.07
N GLY A 185 -18.26 16.22 8.22
CA GLY A 185 -19.54 16.72 7.71
C GLY A 185 -20.79 16.05 8.30
N GLY A 186 -20.67 15.49 9.51
CA GLY A 186 -21.74 14.80 10.23
C GLY A 186 -21.61 14.98 11.75
N ARG A 187 -22.49 14.32 12.52
CA ARG A 187 -22.41 14.30 14.01
C ARG A 187 -21.67 13.06 14.50
N ASP A 188 -22.21 11.88 14.19
CA ASP A 188 -21.71 10.60 14.72
C ASP A 188 -21.02 9.73 13.66
N LEU A 189 -21.45 9.87 12.41
CA LEU A 189 -20.95 9.16 11.22
C LEU A 189 -20.35 10.16 10.23
N ASP A 190 -19.32 9.74 9.49
CA ASP A 190 -18.77 10.51 8.38
C ASP A 190 -19.86 10.70 7.32
N TRP A 191 -20.05 11.93 6.88
CA TRP A 191 -21.10 12.41 5.98
C TRP A 191 -22.52 12.01 6.39
N GLY A 192 -22.72 11.71 7.68
CA GLY A 192 -24.00 11.30 8.26
C GLY A 192 -24.39 9.84 8.02
N HIS A 193 -23.57 9.03 7.34
CA HIS A 193 -23.93 7.65 7.00
C HIS A 193 -22.76 6.65 6.97
N SER A 194 -21.51 7.09 6.91
CA SER A 194 -20.34 6.20 6.84
C SER A 194 -19.71 5.99 8.22
N PRO A 195 -19.36 4.74 8.59
CA PRO A 195 -18.50 4.46 9.74
C PRO A 195 -17.20 5.27 9.69
N ARG A 196 -16.76 5.77 10.85
CA ARG A 196 -15.51 6.55 11.00
C ARG A 196 -14.25 5.71 10.95
N VAL A 197 -14.39 4.42 11.23
CA VAL A 197 -13.31 3.44 11.18
C VAL A 197 -13.63 2.45 10.08
N ASN A 198 -12.69 2.27 9.17
CA ASN A 198 -12.81 1.34 8.06
C ASN A 198 -11.45 0.66 7.88
N ILE A 199 -11.48 -0.67 7.74
CA ILE A 199 -10.29 -1.49 7.47
C ILE A 199 -10.52 -2.32 6.21
N SER A 200 -9.44 -2.68 5.53
CA SER A 200 -9.43 -3.64 4.43
C SER A 200 -8.56 -4.82 4.84
N VAL A 201 -9.09 -6.03 4.76
CA VAL A 201 -8.39 -7.27 5.15
C VAL A 201 -8.18 -8.14 3.92
N LYS A 202 -6.98 -8.69 3.76
CA LYS A 202 -6.66 -9.68 2.72
C LYS A 202 -6.92 -11.09 3.25
N PRO A 203 -7.93 -11.82 2.74
CA PRO A 203 -8.29 -13.16 3.21
C PRO A 203 -7.13 -14.15 3.31
N THR A 204 -6.25 -14.19 2.31
CA THR A 204 -5.21 -15.22 2.25
C THR A 204 -4.11 -15.04 3.30
N ALA A 205 -3.99 -13.85 3.88
CA ALA A 205 -3.08 -13.61 4.99
C ALA A 205 -3.59 -14.18 6.32
N LEU A 206 -4.85 -14.64 6.38
CA LEU A 206 -5.45 -15.27 7.56
C LEU A 206 -5.36 -16.81 7.55
N PHE A 207 -4.87 -17.41 6.46
CA PHE A 207 -4.74 -18.86 6.38
C PHE A 207 -3.67 -19.26 5.36
N SER A 208 -2.52 -19.75 5.84
CA SER A 208 -1.36 -19.97 4.96
C SER A 208 -1.53 -21.16 4.01
N GLN A 209 -2.47 -22.06 4.31
CA GLN A 209 -2.79 -23.22 3.47
C GLN A 209 -3.91 -22.93 2.45
N ALA A 210 -4.31 -21.66 2.28
CA ALA A 210 -5.37 -21.29 1.34
C ALA A 210 -5.06 -21.81 -0.08
N SER A 211 -5.95 -22.66 -0.58
CA SER A 211 -5.78 -23.35 -1.84
C SER A 211 -7.14 -23.76 -2.41
N PRO A 212 -7.43 -23.48 -3.70
CA PRO A 212 -8.67 -23.93 -4.32
C PRO A 212 -8.78 -25.47 -4.41
N LYS A 213 -7.68 -26.20 -4.20
CA LYS A 213 -7.68 -27.67 -4.14
C LYS A 213 -8.40 -28.20 -2.89
N ASP A 214 -8.29 -27.47 -1.78
CA ASP A 214 -9.07 -27.70 -0.56
C ASP A 214 -9.94 -26.47 -0.31
N PHE A 215 -10.93 -26.31 -1.18
CA PHE A 215 -11.82 -25.15 -1.18
C PHE A 215 -12.48 -24.95 0.19
N GLU A 216 -13.10 -26.01 0.71
CA GLU A 216 -13.84 -25.96 1.96
C GLU A 216 -12.92 -25.75 3.18
N GLY A 217 -11.75 -26.40 3.22
CA GLY A 217 -10.75 -26.15 4.26
C GLY A 217 -10.23 -24.71 4.21
N SER A 218 -10.02 -24.16 3.02
CA SER A 218 -9.60 -22.77 2.82
C SER A 218 -10.64 -21.76 3.28
N VAL A 219 -11.90 -21.98 2.92
CA VAL A 219 -13.01 -21.12 3.34
C VAL A 219 -13.09 -21.10 4.87
N ARG A 220 -13.09 -22.26 5.53
CA ARG A 220 -13.15 -22.32 7.00
C ARG A 220 -11.92 -21.74 7.68
N GLY A 221 -10.72 -22.03 7.17
CA GLY A 221 -9.46 -21.53 7.72
C GLY A 221 -9.43 -20.00 7.76
N ILE A 222 -9.82 -19.36 6.65
CA ILE A 222 -9.94 -17.91 6.56
C ILE A 222 -11.08 -17.40 7.44
N GLN A 223 -12.27 -18.00 7.34
CA GLN A 223 -13.47 -17.54 8.05
C GLN A 223 -13.23 -17.47 9.57
N ASN A 224 -12.62 -18.49 10.17
CA ASN A 224 -12.38 -18.54 11.63
C ASN A 224 -11.65 -17.31 12.17
N ARG A 225 -10.56 -16.88 11.51
CA ARG A 225 -9.82 -15.69 11.94
C ARG A 225 -10.53 -14.39 11.53
N LEU A 226 -11.15 -14.38 10.35
CA LEU A 226 -11.86 -13.20 9.84
C LEU A 226 -13.07 -12.83 10.71
N GLU A 227 -13.80 -13.81 11.24
CA GLU A 227 -14.90 -13.58 12.19
C GLU A 227 -14.41 -12.87 13.45
N THR A 228 -13.22 -13.21 13.95
CA THR A 228 -12.63 -12.56 15.12
C THR A 228 -12.38 -11.07 14.88
N ILE A 229 -11.87 -10.72 13.70
CA ILE A 229 -11.70 -9.32 13.28
C ILE A 229 -13.06 -8.65 13.13
N LEU A 230 -14.02 -9.28 12.46
CA LEU A 230 -15.34 -8.72 12.19
C LEU A 230 -16.11 -8.43 13.48
N ARG A 231 -16.04 -9.31 14.48
CA ARG A 231 -16.61 -9.04 15.82
C ARG A 231 -16.05 -7.76 16.41
N LYS A 232 -14.73 -7.57 16.34
CA LYS A 232 -14.10 -6.37 16.88
C LYS A 232 -14.50 -5.10 16.14
N VAL A 233 -14.62 -5.18 14.82
CA VAL A 233 -15.12 -4.07 13.98
C VAL A 233 -16.58 -3.75 14.33
N LYS A 234 -17.42 -4.78 14.54
CA LYS A 234 -18.83 -4.64 14.95
C LYS A 234 -18.99 -3.97 16.30
N GLU A 235 -18.20 -4.33 17.30
CA GLU A 235 -18.20 -3.70 18.64
C GLU A 235 -18.04 -2.17 18.58
N MET A 236 -17.29 -1.67 17.60
CA MET A 236 -16.99 -0.25 17.44
C MET A 236 -17.80 0.44 16.33
N ASN A 237 -18.80 -0.23 15.76
CA ASN A 237 -19.59 0.25 14.61
C ASN A 237 -18.69 0.70 13.43
N GLY A 238 -17.64 -0.08 13.14
CA GLY A 238 -16.73 0.17 12.04
C GLY A 238 -17.19 -0.40 10.70
N PHE A 239 -16.31 -0.41 9.72
CA PHE A 239 -16.51 -1.10 8.45
C PHE A 239 -15.33 -2.04 8.18
N MET A 240 -15.61 -3.27 7.75
CA MET A 240 -14.59 -4.21 7.29
C MET A 240 -14.82 -4.51 5.82
N ARG A 241 -13.83 -4.18 4.99
CA ARG A 241 -13.76 -4.61 3.60
C ARG A 241 -12.98 -5.91 3.53
N ILE A 242 -13.53 -6.88 2.80
CA ILE A 242 -12.79 -8.08 2.38
C ILE A 242 -12.21 -7.78 0.99
N ASP A 243 -10.89 -7.71 0.88
CA ASP A 243 -10.22 -7.46 -0.40
C ASP A 243 -10.30 -8.69 -1.31
N MET A 244 -10.39 -8.43 -2.62
CA MET A 244 -10.31 -9.45 -3.65
C MET A 244 -8.86 -9.61 -4.11
N GLU A 245 -8.37 -10.85 -4.13
CA GLU A 245 -6.97 -11.18 -4.42
C GLU A 245 -6.84 -11.87 -5.78
N GLN A 246 -5.76 -12.63 -6.01
CA GLN A 246 -5.55 -13.31 -7.30
C GLN A 246 -6.71 -14.27 -7.63
N TYR A 247 -6.98 -14.46 -8.92
CA TYR A 247 -8.13 -15.23 -9.42
C TYR A 247 -8.32 -16.62 -8.76
N LYS A 248 -7.21 -17.31 -8.43
CA LYS A 248 -7.23 -18.62 -7.76
C LYS A 248 -7.96 -18.62 -6.40
N PHE A 249 -8.09 -17.47 -5.75
CA PHE A 249 -8.75 -17.30 -4.45
C PHE A 249 -10.14 -16.68 -4.55
N LYS A 250 -10.54 -16.18 -5.73
CA LYS A 250 -11.80 -15.44 -5.93
C LYS A 250 -13.01 -16.18 -5.39
N GLU A 251 -13.18 -17.46 -5.74
CA GLU A 251 -14.34 -18.24 -5.28
C GLU A 251 -14.32 -18.49 -3.76
N ILE A 252 -13.12 -18.68 -3.19
CA ILE A 252 -12.95 -18.83 -1.73
C ILE A 252 -13.37 -17.54 -1.04
N THR A 253 -12.86 -16.39 -1.49
CA THR A 253 -13.20 -15.07 -0.93
C THR A 253 -14.70 -14.77 -1.01
N LEU A 254 -15.34 -15.06 -2.16
CA LEU A 254 -16.78 -14.87 -2.32
C LEU A 254 -17.59 -15.78 -1.38
N GLU A 255 -17.14 -17.02 -1.20
CA GLU A 255 -17.81 -17.96 -0.30
C GLU A 255 -17.65 -17.57 1.17
N VAL A 256 -16.46 -17.16 1.59
CA VAL A 256 -16.22 -16.59 2.94
C VAL A 256 -17.16 -15.42 3.18
N PHE A 257 -17.25 -14.47 2.23
CA PHE A 257 -18.16 -13.33 2.35
C PHE A 257 -19.63 -13.78 2.49
N ARG A 258 -20.10 -14.71 1.64
CA ARG A 258 -21.48 -15.22 1.71
C ARG A 258 -21.79 -15.86 3.06
N ARG A 259 -20.92 -16.75 3.56
CA ARG A 259 -21.10 -17.42 4.85
C ARG A 259 -21.15 -16.43 6.02
N LEU A 260 -20.31 -15.39 5.98
CA LEU A 260 -20.38 -14.32 6.97
C LEU A 260 -21.71 -13.57 6.90
N ARG A 261 -22.22 -13.27 5.70
CA ARG A 261 -23.52 -12.58 5.53
C ARG A 261 -24.73 -13.43 5.89
N GLU A 262 -24.62 -14.75 5.74
CA GLU A 262 -25.66 -15.71 6.09
C GLU A 262 -25.63 -16.12 7.57
N SER A 263 -24.55 -15.81 8.30
CA SER A 263 -24.44 -16.17 9.71
C SER A 263 -25.43 -15.37 10.56
N ASP A 264 -26.03 -16.03 11.56
CA ASP A 264 -26.91 -15.37 12.52
C ASP A 264 -26.21 -14.23 13.29
N GLU A 265 -24.88 -14.31 13.44
CA GLU A 265 -24.07 -13.33 14.17
C GLU A 265 -23.88 -12.02 13.38
N PHE A 266 -23.71 -12.09 12.05
CA PHE A 266 -23.33 -10.92 11.24
C PHE A 266 -24.37 -10.49 10.20
N ARG A 267 -25.46 -11.24 10.00
CA ARG A 267 -26.49 -10.92 8.97
C ARG A 267 -27.07 -9.50 9.06
N ASP A 268 -27.21 -8.98 10.28
CA ASP A 268 -27.83 -7.67 10.58
C ASP A 268 -26.80 -6.54 10.79
N TYR A 269 -25.50 -6.87 10.69
CA TYR A 269 -24.42 -5.90 10.67
C TYR A 269 -24.14 -5.41 9.25
#